data_AF-R1EQE5-F1
#
_entry.id   AF-R1EQE5-F1
#
_cell.length_a   1.000
_cell.length_b   1.000
_cell.length_c   1.000
_cell.angle_alpha   90.00
_cell.angle_beta   90.00
_cell.angle_gamma   90.00
#
_symmetry.space_group_name_H-M   'P 1'
#
loop_
_entity.id
_entity.type
_entity.pdbx_description
1 polymer ?
#
loop_
_entity_poly.entity_id
_entity_poly.type
_entity_poly.pdbx_seq_one_letter_code
_entity_poly.pdbx_strand_id
1 'polypeptide(L)'
;MSRVSFASAQRLTAKKEDTHSCRIGCESLCCGVFDGHGGRKAAEAAAEQLVPALLEVRAPFSAREIEDRFWLLDNMLGETGVPDGTTATVLLCTAGGKMDECTHSTADGESSCGSGTGVARTVSYHGAIVCALAHVGDSTAIRVDMRKGGRRSRGGALIAATADHAPSNPDEEARLRRLWGVRRALSCLSDGTLWRRTSVSAPSSTRLSRSS
;
A
#
# COMPACT_ATOMS: atom_id res chain seq x y z
N MET A 1 6.90 3.44 -29.49
CA MET A 1 5.46 3.25 -29.23
C MET A 1 5.33 2.32 -28.03
N SER A 2 4.81 2.81 -26.91
CA SER A 2 4.55 1.99 -25.72
C SER A 2 3.29 1.16 -25.95
N ARG A 3 3.25 -0.08 -25.46
CA ARG A 3 2.11 -0.99 -25.56
C ARG A 3 1.74 -1.47 -24.17
N VAL A 4 0.44 -1.60 -23.93
CA VAL A 4 -0.11 -2.14 -22.69
C VAL A 4 -1.02 -3.31 -23.05
N SER A 5 -0.98 -4.37 -22.26
CA SER A 5 -1.76 -5.58 -22.49
C SER A 5 -2.23 -6.16 -21.17
N PHE A 6 -3.49 -6.61 -21.14
CA PHE A 6 -4.13 -7.21 -19.97
C PHE A 6 -4.82 -8.50 -20.37
N ALA A 7 -4.75 -9.47 -19.48
CA ALA A 7 -5.54 -10.68 -19.55
C ALA A 7 -5.82 -11.14 -18.12
N SER A 8 -7.00 -11.72 -17.91
CA SER A 8 -7.32 -12.43 -16.67
C SER A 8 -7.74 -13.84 -17.03
N ALA A 9 -7.35 -14.81 -16.20
CA ALA A 9 -7.74 -16.20 -16.36
C ALA A 9 -8.07 -16.75 -14.98
N GLN A 10 -9.35 -17.03 -14.75
CA GLN A 10 -9.82 -17.64 -13.51
C GLN A 10 -10.32 -19.04 -13.80
N ARG A 11 -9.63 -20.03 -13.23
CA ARG A 11 -9.96 -21.45 -13.39
C ARG A 11 -11.27 -21.82 -12.71
N LEU A 12 -11.62 -21.14 -11.62
CA LEU A 12 -12.83 -21.38 -10.84
C LEU A 12 -13.80 -20.22 -11.00
N THR A 13 -14.84 -20.41 -11.81
CA THR A 13 -15.85 -19.37 -12.07
C THR A 13 -16.68 -18.99 -10.84
N ALA A 14 -16.66 -19.81 -9.79
CA ALA A 14 -17.28 -19.49 -8.51
C ALA A 14 -16.48 -18.46 -7.69
N LYS A 15 -15.20 -18.23 -8.02
CA LYS A 15 -14.27 -17.31 -7.35
C LYS A 15 -13.80 -16.20 -8.30
N LYS A 16 -14.71 -15.64 -9.09
CA LYS A 16 -14.36 -14.50 -9.96
C LYS A 16 -14.32 -13.20 -9.16
N GLU A 17 -13.39 -13.13 -8.21
CA GLU A 17 -13.25 -12.02 -7.28
C GLU A 17 -12.16 -11.04 -7.74
N ASP A 18 -11.12 -11.52 -8.44
CA ASP A 18 -10.09 -10.65 -8.99
C ASP A 18 -10.59 -9.80 -10.16
N THR A 19 -10.12 -8.56 -10.19
CA THR A 19 -10.35 -7.61 -11.27
C THR A 19 -9.08 -6.82 -11.58
N HIS A 20 -9.13 -6.08 -12.67
CA HIS A 20 -8.07 -5.17 -13.08
C HIS A 20 -8.69 -3.93 -13.72
N SER A 21 -7.94 -2.84 -13.70
CA SER A 21 -8.35 -1.60 -14.36
C SER A 21 -7.10 -0.94 -14.91
N CYS A 22 -7.18 -0.45 -16.14
CA CYS A 22 -6.14 0.40 -16.67
C CYS A 22 -6.75 1.56 -17.45
N ARG A 23 -6.23 2.76 -17.16
CA ARG A 23 -6.71 4.03 -17.71
C ARG A 23 -5.52 4.77 -18.29
N ILE A 24 -5.73 5.34 -19.47
CA ILE A 24 -4.76 6.17 -20.18
C ILE A 24 -5.26 7.60 -20.08
N GLY A 25 -4.49 8.46 -19.43
CA GLY A 25 -4.65 9.91 -19.44
C GLY A 25 -3.90 10.54 -20.62
N CYS A 26 -3.94 11.87 -20.71
CA CYS A 26 -3.24 12.60 -21.79
C CYS A 26 -1.72 12.40 -21.75
N GLU A 27 -1.13 12.33 -20.56
CA GLU A 27 0.32 12.17 -20.35
C GLU A 27 0.66 11.04 -19.38
N SER A 28 -0.37 10.40 -18.80
CA SER A 28 -0.24 9.41 -17.75
C SER A 28 -0.91 8.08 -18.12
N LEU A 29 -0.46 7.02 -17.47
CA LEU A 29 -1.03 5.68 -17.55
C LEU A 29 -1.14 5.17 -16.11
N CYS A 30 -2.31 4.71 -15.72
CA CYS A 30 -2.49 4.07 -14.42
C CYS A 30 -3.10 2.69 -14.63
N CYS A 31 -2.49 1.64 -14.09
CA CYS A 31 -3.02 0.29 -14.18
C CYS A 31 -2.95 -0.39 -12.81
N GLY A 32 -4.03 -1.03 -12.40
CA GLY A 32 -4.17 -1.74 -11.13
C GLY A 32 -4.66 -3.17 -11.30
N VAL A 33 -4.17 -4.05 -10.44
CA VAL A 33 -4.65 -5.43 -10.24
C VAL A 33 -5.16 -5.54 -8.80
N PHE A 34 -6.32 -6.18 -8.65
CA PHE A 34 -7.04 -6.28 -7.39
C PHE A 34 -7.49 -7.73 -7.22
N ASP A 35 -6.99 -8.39 -6.17
CA ASP A 35 -7.40 -9.74 -5.79
C ASP A 35 -8.48 -9.63 -4.71
N GLY A 36 -9.69 -10.06 -5.01
CA GLY A 36 -10.83 -9.95 -4.10
C GLY A 36 -10.89 -11.15 -3.15
N HIS A 37 -11.30 -10.92 -1.90
CA HIS A 37 -11.48 -11.99 -0.93
C HIS A 37 -12.78 -11.84 -0.12
N GLY A 38 -13.59 -12.89 -0.16
CA GLY A 38 -14.90 -12.91 0.51
C GLY A 38 -16.01 -12.27 -0.33
N GLY A 39 -15.72 -12.00 -1.60
CA GLY A 39 -16.58 -11.27 -2.54
C GLY A 39 -15.76 -10.40 -3.49
N ARG A 40 -16.45 -9.79 -4.46
CA ARG A 40 -15.81 -9.00 -5.54
C ARG A 40 -16.02 -7.48 -5.41
N LYS A 41 -16.85 -7.01 -4.48
CA LYS A 41 -17.32 -5.62 -4.45
C LYS A 41 -16.19 -4.64 -4.11
N ALA A 42 -15.35 -4.98 -3.13
CA ALA A 42 -14.17 -4.17 -2.79
C ALA A 42 -13.20 -4.07 -3.97
N ALA A 43 -12.95 -5.19 -4.66
CA ALA A 43 -12.07 -5.23 -5.83
C ALA A 43 -12.65 -4.41 -7.00
N GLU A 44 -13.95 -4.54 -7.29
CA GLU A 44 -14.67 -3.74 -8.29
C GLU A 44 -14.61 -2.24 -7.95
N ALA A 45 -14.89 -1.87 -6.71
CA ALA A 45 -14.81 -0.48 -6.25
C ALA A 45 -13.39 0.09 -6.34
N ALA A 46 -12.36 -0.69 -5.99
CA ALA A 46 -10.97 -0.28 -6.15
C ALA A 46 -10.62 -0.04 -7.64
N ALA A 47 -11.03 -0.94 -8.53
CA ALA A 47 -10.83 -0.78 -9.97
C ALA A 47 -11.54 0.44 -10.55
N GLU A 48 -12.74 0.75 -10.06
CA GLU A 48 -13.58 1.85 -10.52
C GLU A 48 -13.18 3.22 -9.94
N GLN A 49 -12.69 3.27 -8.70
CA GLN A 49 -12.48 4.52 -7.98
C GLN A 49 -10.99 4.85 -7.78
N LEU A 50 -10.16 3.88 -7.40
CA LEU A 50 -8.75 4.13 -7.09
C LEU A 50 -7.94 4.47 -8.34
N VAL A 51 -8.13 3.71 -9.43
CA VAL A 51 -7.36 3.93 -10.66
C VAL A 51 -7.62 5.31 -11.27
N PRO A 52 -8.87 5.80 -11.40
CA PRO A 52 -9.11 7.17 -11.83
C PRO A 52 -8.55 8.21 -10.87
N ALA A 53 -8.71 8.04 -9.56
CA ALA A 53 -8.18 8.98 -8.56
C ALA A 53 -6.65 9.09 -8.61
N LEU A 54 -5.94 7.98 -8.84
CA LEU A 54 -4.49 7.98 -8.98
C LEU A 54 -4.02 8.58 -10.30
N LEU A 55 -4.83 8.52 -11.36
CA LEU A 55 -4.52 9.15 -12.65
C LEU A 55 -4.47 10.68 -12.56
N GLU A 56 -5.11 11.26 -11.55
CA GLU A 56 -5.06 12.70 -11.24
C GLU A 56 -3.75 13.14 -10.59
N VAL A 57 -3.02 12.20 -9.98
CA VAL A 57 -1.73 12.46 -9.31
C VAL A 57 -0.68 12.73 -10.39
N ARG A 58 -0.04 13.89 -10.32
CA ARG A 58 0.94 14.33 -11.32
C ARG A 58 2.37 14.09 -10.86
N ALA A 59 3.29 13.97 -11.83
CA ALA A 59 4.71 13.99 -11.49
C ALA A 59 5.17 15.40 -11.07
N PRO A 60 6.18 15.49 -10.17
CA PRO A 60 6.81 14.38 -9.45
C PRO A 60 5.84 13.72 -8.47
N PHE A 61 5.78 12.39 -8.48
CA PHE A 61 4.78 11.65 -7.71
C PHE A 61 5.00 11.79 -6.21
N SER A 62 4.00 12.29 -5.50
CA SER A 62 4.00 12.38 -4.05
C SER A 62 3.53 11.07 -3.43
N ALA A 63 4.41 10.44 -2.66
CA ALA A 63 4.08 9.23 -1.91
C ALA A 63 2.89 9.43 -0.95
N ARG A 64 2.80 10.61 -0.33
CA ARG A 64 1.69 10.98 0.56
C ARG A 64 0.38 11.12 -0.20
N GLU A 65 0.41 11.78 -1.35
CA GLU A 65 -0.81 11.96 -2.16
C GLU A 65 -1.36 10.62 -2.66
N ILE A 66 -0.47 9.71 -3.08
CA ILE A 66 -0.85 8.33 -3.44
C ILE A 66 -1.49 7.63 -2.23
N GLU A 67 -0.85 7.68 -1.07
CA GLU A 67 -1.37 7.07 0.15
C GLU A 67 -2.74 7.62 0.56
N ASP A 68 -2.92 8.95 0.47
CA ASP A 68 -4.19 9.60 0.77
C ASP A 68 -5.30 9.05 -0.15
N ARG A 69 -5.02 8.73 -1.42
CA ARG A 69 -6.01 8.08 -2.31
C ARG A 69 -6.37 6.67 -1.87
N PHE A 70 -5.42 5.90 -1.33
CA PHE A 70 -5.72 4.57 -0.76
C PHE A 70 -6.57 4.69 0.50
N TRP A 71 -6.25 5.62 1.41
CA TRP A 71 -7.05 5.86 2.61
C TRP A 71 -8.46 6.36 2.31
N LEU A 72 -8.62 7.23 1.31
CA LEU A 72 -9.94 7.69 0.87
C LEU A 72 -10.79 6.52 0.35
N LEU A 73 -10.20 5.61 -0.42
CA LEU A 73 -10.88 4.39 -0.85
C LEU A 73 -11.26 3.50 0.35
N ASP A 74 -10.32 3.23 1.25
CA ASP A 74 -10.55 2.37 2.42
C ASP A 74 -11.68 2.91 3.32
N ASN A 75 -11.67 4.22 3.59
CA ASN A 75 -12.74 4.88 4.33
C ASN A 75 -14.10 4.74 3.63
N MET A 76 -14.15 4.95 2.31
CA MET A 76 -15.37 4.79 1.53
C MET A 76 -15.91 3.34 1.56
N LEU A 77 -15.03 2.34 1.46
CA LEU A 77 -15.42 0.93 1.60
C LEU A 77 -15.97 0.63 3.00
N GLY A 78 -15.33 1.18 4.04
CA GLY A 78 -15.79 1.05 5.42
C GLY A 78 -17.16 1.70 5.67
N GLU A 79 -17.38 2.91 5.16
CA GLU A 79 -18.64 3.64 5.29
C GLU A 79 -19.81 3.00 4.53
N THR A 80 -19.52 2.39 3.37
CA THR A 80 -20.52 1.69 2.57
C THR A 80 -20.85 0.29 3.11
N GLY A 81 -20.11 -0.20 4.12
CA GLY A 81 -20.33 -1.49 4.74
C GLY A 81 -20.06 -2.66 3.81
N VAL A 82 -19.12 -2.50 2.87
CA VAL A 82 -18.68 -3.56 1.96
C VAL A 82 -18.02 -4.66 2.80
N PRO A 83 -18.54 -5.90 2.81
CA PRO A 83 -18.10 -6.93 3.75
C PRO A 83 -16.91 -7.75 3.23
N ASP A 84 -16.58 -7.62 1.94
CA ASP A 84 -15.43 -8.25 1.31
C ASP A 84 -14.20 -7.34 1.40
N GLY A 85 -13.02 -7.89 1.13
CA GLY A 85 -11.80 -7.11 1.03
C GLY A 85 -11.07 -7.38 -0.28
N THR A 86 -9.99 -6.65 -0.50
CA THR A 86 -9.20 -6.79 -1.71
C THR A 86 -7.74 -6.40 -1.48
N THR A 87 -6.83 -7.01 -2.23
CA THR A 87 -5.50 -6.48 -2.46
C THR A 87 -5.57 -5.31 -3.46
N ALA A 88 -4.48 -4.55 -3.56
CA ALA A 88 -4.32 -3.58 -4.63
C ALA A 88 -2.86 -3.49 -5.01
N THR A 89 -2.52 -3.66 -6.28
CA THR A 89 -1.19 -3.38 -6.83
C THR A 89 -1.34 -2.47 -8.02
N VAL A 90 -0.88 -1.23 -7.91
CA VAL A 90 -1.13 -0.16 -8.88
C VAL A 90 0.18 0.44 -9.36
N LEU A 91 0.33 0.51 -10.68
CA LEU A 91 1.41 1.17 -11.39
C LEU A 91 0.88 2.47 -12.00
N LEU A 92 1.45 3.60 -11.58
CA LEU A 92 1.24 4.91 -12.17
C LEU A 92 2.48 5.32 -12.96
N CYS A 93 2.30 5.68 -14.22
CA CYS A 93 3.35 6.12 -15.13
C CYS A 93 2.98 7.48 -15.71
N THR A 94 3.98 8.30 -15.97
CA THR A 94 3.81 9.52 -16.78
C THR A 94 5.00 9.71 -17.70
N ALA A 95 4.78 10.37 -18.83
CA ALA A 95 5.87 10.83 -19.67
C ALA A 95 6.72 11.84 -18.88
N GLY A 96 7.99 11.51 -18.67
CA GLY A 96 8.98 12.46 -18.18
C GLY A 96 9.21 13.52 -19.25
N GLY A 97 8.83 14.77 -18.96
CA GLY A 97 9.44 15.91 -19.64
C GLY A 97 10.95 15.86 -19.47
N LYS A 98 11.71 16.54 -20.36
CA LYS A 98 13.16 16.71 -20.17
C LYS A 98 13.38 17.26 -18.75
N MET A 99 13.81 16.42 -17.82
CA MET A 99 14.32 16.90 -16.55
C MET A 99 15.61 17.61 -16.90
N ASP A 100 15.63 18.94 -16.72
CA ASP A 100 16.87 19.68 -16.78
C ASP A 100 17.87 19.04 -15.82
N GLU A 101 19.07 18.85 -16.34
CA GLU A 101 20.18 18.07 -15.81
C GLU A 101 20.46 18.42 -14.35
N CYS A 102 19.84 17.71 -13.41
CA CYS A 102 20.15 17.81 -11.99
C CYS A 102 20.21 16.42 -11.38
N THR A 103 21.46 16.02 -11.09
CA THR A 103 21.90 14.85 -10.33
C THR A 103 21.58 13.48 -10.93
N HIS A 104 22.52 12.98 -11.75
CA HIS A 104 22.80 11.55 -11.84
C HIS A 104 23.29 11.05 -10.47
N SER A 105 22.38 10.60 -9.62
CA SER A 105 22.72 9.57 -8.65
C SER A 105 22.52 8.22 -9.32
N THR A 106 23.62 7.55 -9.68
CA THR A 106 23.66 6.11 -10.03
C THR A 106 23.48 5.24 -8.79
N ALA A 107 22.64 5.67 -7.85
CA ALA A 107 22.21 4.82 -6.78
C ALA A 107 20.98 4.08 -7.29
N ASP A 108 21.10 2.76 -7.44
CA ASP A 108 20.04 1.81 -7.12
C ASP A 108 19.62 2.02 -5.65
N GLY A 109 19.15 3.24 -5.34
CA GLY A 109 18.65 3.63 -4.05
C GLY A 109 17.28 3.04 -3.93
N GLU A 110 17.23 1.82 -3.39
CA GLU A 110 16.10 1.42 -2.55
C GLU A 110 15.87 2.57 -1.57
N SER A 111 14.92 3.45 -1.91
CA SER A 111 14.35 4.35 -0.93
C SER A 111 13.76 3.45 0.14
N SER A 112 14.40 3.47 1.31
CA SER A 112 14.02 2.69 2.49
C SER A 112 12.51 2.56 2.58
N CYS A 113 12.04 1.32 2.64
CA CYS A 113 10.72 0.96 3.13
C CYS A 113 10.49 1.65 4.48
N GLY A 114 9.94 2.86 4.44
CA GLY A 114 9.47 3.53 5.63
C GLY A 114 8.38 2.66 6.23
N SER A 115 8.68 2.07 7.39
CA SER A 115 7.86 1.12 8.15
C SER A 115 6.56 1.71 8.71
N GLY A 116 5.97 2.69 8.03
CA GLY A 116 4.95 3.59 8.59
C GLY A 116 3.54 3.40 8.05
N THR A 117 3.36 2.82 6.86
CA THR A 117 2.09 2.96 6.13
C THR A 117 1.85 1.71 5.31
N GLY A 118 0.64 1.13 5.37
CA GLY A 118 0.29 -0.15 4.74
C GLY A 118 0.35 -0.19 3.20
N VAL A 119 0.96 0.81 2.56
CA VAL A 119 1.22 0.92 1.13
C VAL A 119 2.74 0.96 0.91
N ALA A 120 3.32 -0.10 0.35
CA ALA A 120 4.75 -0.13 -0.02
C ALA A 120 4.98 0.48 -1.41
N ARG A 121 6.18 1.07 -1.59
CA ARG A 121 6.41 2.14 -2.60
C ARG A 121 7.71 1.93 -3.37
N THR A 122 7.68 2.19 -4.67
CA THR A 122 8.90 2.33 -5.48
C THR A 122 8.69 3.37 -6.58
N VAL A 123 9.55 4.39 -6.63
CA VAL A 123 9.60 5.35 -7.74
C VAL A 123 10.81 5.02 -8.61
N SER A 124 10.66 5.02 -9.92
CA SER A 124 11.76 4.76 -10.86
C SER A 124 11.72 5.71 -12.05
N TYR A 125 12.89 6.20 -12.44
CA TYR A 125 13.09 7.08 -13.58
C TYR A 125 13.79 6.31 -14.69
N HIS A 126 13.16 6.16 -15.86
CA HIS A 126 13.75 5.48 -17.01
C HIS A 126 13.61 6.34 -18.27
N GLY A 127 14.59 7.22 -18.48
CA GLY A 127 14.59 8.15 -19.61
C GLY A 127 13.36 9.06 -19.57
N ALA A 128 12.49 8.95 -20.57
CA ALA A 128 11.28 9.77 -20.74
C ALA A 128 10.03 9.22 -20.02
N ILE A 129 10.16 8.29 -19.05
CA ILE A 129 9.01 7.79 -18.28
C ILE A 129 9.36 7.76 -16.79
N VAL A 130 8.48 8.34 -15.98
CA VAL A 130 8.51 8.29 -14.51
C VAL A 130 7.43 7.32 -14.05
N CYS A 131 7.77 6.38 -13.18
CA CYS A 131 6.84 5.41 -12.64
C CYS A 131 6.78 5.48 -11.10
N ALA A 132 5.59 5.33 -10.53
CA ALA A 132 5.35 5.02 -9.13
C ALA A 132 4.56 3.71 -9.02
N LEU A 133 5.03 2.82 -8.14
CA LEU A 133 4.37 1.57 -7.80
C LEU A 133 3.89 1.65 -6.35
N ALA A 134 2.63 1.32 -6.13
CA ALA A 134 1.99 1.29 -4.82
C ALA A 134 1.23 -0.03 -4.65
N HIS A 135 1.36 -0.69 -3.51
CA HIS A 135 0.62 -1.93 -3.26
C HIS A 135 0.21 -2.16 -1.80
N VAL A 136 -0.87 -2.92 -1.65
CA VAL A 136 -1.43 -3.44 -0.39
C VAL A 136 -1.79 -4.91 -0.61
N GLY A 137 -1.33 -5.78 0.28
CA GLY A 137 -1.55 -7.23 0.18
C GLY A 137 -0.37 -7.97 -0.46
N ASP A 138 -0.66 -9.10 -1.09
CA ASP A 138 0.30 -10.07 -1.62
C ASP A 138 0.31 -10.17 -3.15
N SER A 139 -0.45 -9.31 -3.84
CA SER A 139 -0.33 -9.17 -5.29
C SER A 139 1.05 -8.63 -5.66
N THR A 140 1.72 -9.31 -6.60
CA THR A 140 3.11 -8.99 -6.95
C THR A 140 3.21 -8.18 -8.24
N ALA A 141 3.98 -7.10 -8.23
CA ALA A 141 4.45 -6.44 -9.45
C ALA A 141 5.93 -6.70 -9.67
N ILE A 142 6.30 -7.00 -10.92
CA ILE A 142 7.69 -7.28 -11.33
C ILE A 142 8.16 -6.29 -12.39
N ARG A 143 9.40 -5.83 -12.28
CA ARG A 143 10.07 -5.03 -13.30
C ARG A 143 11.12 -5.87 -14.02
N VAL A 144 11.07 -5.93 -15.35
CA VAL A 144 12.00 -6.72 -16.17
C VAL A 144 12.78 -5.81 -17.12
N ASP A 145 14.11 -5.85 -17.07
CA ASP A 145 15.00 -5.21 -18.05
C ASP A 145 15.13 -6.10 -19.28
N MET A 146 14.39 -5.77 -20.34
CA MET A 146 14.46 -6.49 -21.61
C MET A 146 15.73 -6.20 -22.41
N ARG A 147 16.59 -5.25 -21.98
CA ARG A 147 17.84 -4.86 -22.67
C ARG A 147 19.06 -5.61 -22.15
N LYS A 148 19.05 -6.03 -20.88
CA LYS A 148 20.16 -6.78 -20.25
C LYS A 148 20.27 -8.23 -20.73
N GLY A 149 19.28 -8.75 -21.46
CA GLY A 149 19.39 -9.99 -22.23
C GLY A 149 20.19 -9.74 -23.52
N GLY A 150 21.53 -9.87 -23.47
CA GLY A 150 22.35 -9.76 -24.67
C GLY A 150 21.94 -10.76 -25.77
N ARG A 151 22.44 -10.60 -27.01
CA ARG A 151 22.12 -11.48 -28.18
C ARG A 151 22.28 -12.99 -27.95
N ARG A 152 22.96 -13.42 -26.89
CA ARG A 152 23.17 -14.83 -26.50
C ARG A 152 22.37 -15.28 -25.27
N SER A 153 21.73 -14.35 -24.57
CA SER A 153 20.97 -14.60 -23.34
C SER A 153 19.50 -14.30 -23.61
N ARG A 154 18.67 -15.32 -23.81
CA ARG A 154 17.22 -15.18 -24.09
C ARG A 154 16.39 -14.70 -22.87
N GLY A 155 17.00 -14.07 -21.88
CA GLY A 155 16.32 -13.68 -20.65
C GLY A 155 16.47 -12.19 -20.38
N GLY A 156 15.35 -11.47 -20.24
CA GLY A 156 15.37 -10.19 -19.54
C GLY A 156 15.78 -10.38 -18.08
N ALA A 157 16.34 -9.36 -17.45
CA ALA A 157 16.73 -9.43 -16.04
C ALA A 157 15.59 -8.94 -15.15
N LEU A 158 15.19 -9.72 -14.15
CA LEU A 158 14.31 -9.23 -13.09
C LEU A 158 15.06 -8.15 -12.28
N ILE A 159 14.49 -6.96 -12.20
CA ILE A 159 15.11 -5.81 -11.54
C ILE A 159 14.48 -5.50 -10.18
N ALA A 160 13.18 -5.75 -10.03
CA ALA A 160 12.46 -5.50 -8.78
C ALA A 160 11.19 -6.35 -8.71
N ALA A 161 10.79 -6.69 -7.48
CA ALA A 161 9.49 -7.25 -7.13
C ALA A 161 8.96 -6.50 -5.90
N THR A 162 7.65 -6.35 -5.78
CA THR A 162 7.03 -5.86 -4.53
C THR A 162 7.28 -6.83 -3.38
N ALA A 163 7.40 -6.30 -2.17
CA ALA A 163 7.51 -7.14 -0.97
C ALA A 163 6.12 -7.62 -0.55
N ASP A 164 5.99 -8.89 -0.15
CA ASP A 164 4.69 -9.41 0.25
C ASP A 164 4.27 -8.85 1.63
N HIS A 165 3.02 -8.38 1.74
CA HIS A 165 2.41 -8.03 3.04
C HIS A 165 1.84 -9.29 3.71
N ALA A 166 2.67 -10.32 3.87
CA ALA A 166 2.29 -11.57 4.52
C ALA A 166 2.50 -11.49 6.04
N PRO A 167 1.71 -12.18 6.88
CA PRO A 167 1.94 -12.24 8.33
C PRO A 167 3.30 -12.82 8.74
N SER A 168 3.97 -13.54 7.83
CA SER A 168 5.33 -14.05 8.00
C SER A 168 6.42 -13.01 7.80
N ASN A 169 6.09 -11.83 7.25
CA ASN A 169 7.01 -10.71 7.14
C ASN A 169 7.21 -10.10 8.55
N PRO A 170 8.45 -9.99 9.08
CA PRO A 170 8.70 -9.49 10.44
C PRO A 170 8.14 -8.09 10.71
N ASP A 171 8.15 -7.21 9.71
CA ASP A 171 7.63 -5.85 9.86
C ASP A 171 6.10 -5.86 9.97
N GLU A 172 5.43 -6.69 9.17
CA GLU A 172 3.98 -6.88 9.25
C GLU A 172 3.57 -7.58 10.54
N GLU A 173 4.32 -8.59 10.98
CA GLU A 173 4.10 -9.23 12.26
C GLU A 173 4.20 -8.22 13.41
N ALA A 174 5.24 -7.39 13.43
CA ALA A 174 5.44 -6.36 14.42
C ALA A 174 4.28 -5.34 14.41
N ARG A 175 3.84 -4.91 13.21
CA ARG A 175 2.70 -4.00 13.02
C ARG A 175 1.41 -4.62 13.56
N LEU A 176 1.09 -5.85 13.18
CA LEU A 176 -0.11 -6.57 13.61
C LEU A 176 -0.13 -6.80 15.13
N ARG A 177 1.00 -7.19 15.72
CA ARG A 177 1.14 -7.33 17.18
C ARG A 177 0.87 -6.00 17.90
N ARG A 178 1.38 -4.88 17.37
CA ARG A 178 1.13 -3.54 17.93
C ARG A 178 -0.35 -3.16 17.83
N LEU A 179 -0.98 -3.34 16.67
CA LEU A 179 -2.41 -3.05 16.46
C LEU A 179 -3.30 -3.91 17.36
N TRP A 180 -2.97 -5.19 17.53
CA TRP A 180 -3.69 -6.08 18.44
C TRP A 180 -3.58 -5.61 19.90
N GLY A 181 -2.41 -5.16 20.33
CA GLY A 181 -2.22 -4.56 21.66
C GLY A 181 -3.13 -3.35 21.89
N VAL A 182 -3.21 -2.45 20.91
CA VAL A 182 -4.11 -1.28 20.95
C VAL A 182 -5.57 -1.73 21.02
N ARG A 183 -6.00 -2.66 20.14
CA ARG A 183 -7.37 -3.19 20.14
C ARG A 183 -7.74 -3.77 21.49
N ARG A 184 -6.88 -4.59 22.10
CA ARG A 184 -7.11 -5.17 23.43
C ARG A 184 -7.29 -4.08 24.50
N ALA A 185 -6.44 -3.04 24.48
CA ALA A 185 -6.55 -1.94 25.43
C ALA A 185 -7.88 -1.19 25.29
N LEU A 186 -8.33 -0.95 24.05
CA LEU A 186 -9.61 -0.30 23.77
C LEU A 186 -10.81 -1.16 24.19
N SER A 187 -10.78 -2.48 23.95
CA SER A 187 -11.85 -3.37 24.40
C SER A 187 -12.00 -3.39 25.93
N CYS A 188 -10.89 -3.36 26.68
CA CYS A 188 -10.96 -3.27 28.14
C CYS A 188 -11.51 -1.92 28.64
N LEU A 189 -11.40 -0.85 27.84
CA LEU A 189 -12.01 0.45 28.13
C LEU A 189 -13.51 0.45 27.85
N SER A 190 -13.96 -0.14 26.73
CA SER A 190 -15.38 -0.23 26.37
C SER A 190 -16.18 -1.12 27.33
N ASP A 191 -15.55 -2.17 27.85
CA ASP A 191 -16.20 -3.13 28.76
C ASP A 191 -16.24 -2.64 30.22
N GLY A 192 -15.84 -1.38 30.47
CA GLY A 192 -15.82 -0.78 31.82
C GLY A 192 -14.83 -1.43 32.80
N THR A 193 -14.02 -2.39 32.36
CA THR A 193 -13.12 -3.18 33.21
C THR A 193 -11.87 -2.40 33.61
N LEU A 194 -11.43 -1.43 32.80
CA LEU A 194 -10.23 -0.64 33.12
C LEU A 194 -10.43 0.38 34.25
N TRP A 195 -11.66 0.81 34.53
CA TRP A 195 -11.94 1.77 35.60
C TRP A 195 -11.78 1.19 37.02
N ARG A 196 -11.57 -0.12 37.16
CA ARG A 196 -11.55 -0.79 38.48
C ARG A 196 -10.15 -1.00 39.08
N ARG A 197 -9.08 -0.45 38.49
CA ARG A 197 -7.70 -0.72 38.95
C ARG A 197 -6.80 0.47 39.29
N THR A 198 -7.36 1.64 39.52
CA THR A 198 -6.63 2.78 40.11
C THR A 198 -7.40 3.43 41.25
N SER A 199 -7.92 2.65 42.21
CA SER A 199 -7.99 3.14 43.58
C SER A 199 -6.56 3.10 44.14
N VAL A 200 -5.75 4.09 43.74
CA VAL A 200 -4.50 4.40 44.43
C VAL A 200 -4.92 4.73 45.87
N SER A 201 -4.56 3.86 46.79
CA SER A 201 -4.77 4.07 48.21
C SER A 201 -4.10 5.39 48.56
N ALA A 202 -4.89 6.37 49.02
CA ALA A 202 -4.35 7.63 49.49
C ALA A 202 -3.26 7.34 50.53
N PRO A 203 -2.07 7.97 50.44
CA PRO A 203 -1.03 7.78 51.43
C PRO A 203 -1.60 8.14 52.81
N SER A 204 -1.49 7.20 53.75
CA SER A 204 -1.94 7.35 55.13
C SER A 204 -1.31 8.60 55.73
N SER A 205 -2.15 9.54 56.15
CA SER A 205 -1.70 10.78 56.79
C SER A 205 -0.90 10.44 58.04
N THR A 206 0.40 10.71 57.99
CA THR A 206 1.26 10.62 59.16
C THR A 206 0.85 11.75 60.10
N ARG A 207 0.26 11.38 61.24
CA ARG A 207 -0.06 12.29 62.35
C ARG A 207 1.23 13.00 62.79
N LEU A 208 1.33 14.29 62.50
CA LEU A 208 2.27 15.19 63.16
C LEU A 208 1.84 15.33 64.63
N SER A 209 2.55 14.64 65.51
CA SER A 209 2.50 14.87 66.95
C SER A 209 3.02 16.28 67.24
N ARG A 210 2.15 17.13 67.80
CA ARG A 210 2.56 18.38 68.46
C ARG A 210 3.29 18.00 69.75
N SER A 211 4.56 18.35 69.84
CA SER A 211 5.26 18.51 71.10
C SER A 211 5.33 19.99 71.45
N SER A 212 5.10 20.22 72.75
CA SER A 212 5.04 21.45 73.54
C SER A 212 6.00 22.58 73.19
#